data_AF-A0A9E3GKY4-F1
#
_entry.id   AF-A0A9E3GKY4-F1
#
_cell.length_a   1.000
_cell.length_b   1.000
_cell.length_c   1.000
_cell.angle_alpha   90.00
_cell.angle_beta   90.00
_cell.angle_gamma   90.00
#
_symmetry.space_group_name_H-M   'P 1'
#
loop_
_entity.id
_entity.type
_entity.pdbx_description
1 polymer ?
#
loop_
_entity_poly.entity_id
_entity_poly.type
_entity_poly.pdbx_seq_one_letter_code
_entity_poly.pdbx_strand_id
1 'polypeptide(L)'
;MTDPRLEDHAVGVELQLTELVEKRERALVQGRSDRAEALTVEIEALQADLAATAERIAGEHFELPDIVDEEHLDPPGGAGAAP
;
A
#
# COMPACT_ATOMS: atom_id res chain seq x y z
N MET A 1 -5.80 -2.02 10.50
CA MET A 1 -6.69 -0.90 10.07
C MET A 1 -5.81 -0.03 9.21
N THR A 2 -6.11 0.08 7.92
CA THR A 2 -5.27 0.77 6.92
C THR A 2 -5.00 2.20 7.36
N ASP A 3 -3.75 2.66 7.26
CA ASP A 3 -3.38 4.05 7.59
C ASP A 3 -4.12 5.01 6.62
N PRO A 4 -5.06 5.86 7.12
CA PRO A 4 -5.80 6.78 6.27
C PRO A 4 -4.90 7.73 5.47
N ARG A 5 -3.68 7.97 5.94
CA ARG A 5 -2.69 8.79 5.20
C ARG A 5 -2.21 8.12 3.93
N LEU A 6 -2.14 6.78 3.89
CA LEU A 6 -1.74 6.04 2.69
C LEU A 6 -2.86 6.03 1.66
N GLU A 7 -4.11 5.92 2.12
CA GLU A 7 -5.27 6.02 1.24
C GLU A 7 -5.37 7.43 0.63
N ASP A 8 -5.25 8.48 1.45
CA ASP A 8 -5.25 9.88 0.98
C ASP A 8 -4.10 10.16 0.00
N HIS A 9 -2.90 9.62 0.27
CA HIS A 9 -1.75 9.73 -0.63
C HIS A 9 -2.01 9.03 -1.96
N ALA A 10 -2.52 7.80 -1.95
CA ALA A 10 -2.84 7.05 -3.16
C ALA A 10 -3.85 7.80 -4.06
N VAL A 11 -4.92 8.35 -3.47
CA VAL A 11 -5.90 9.17 -4.18
C VAL A 11 -5.24 10.43 -4.79
N GLY A 12 -4.36 11.09 -4.03
CA GLY A 12 -3.60 12.24 -4.52
C GLY A 12 -2.74 11.91 -5.75
N VAL A 13 -2.05 10.77 -5.71
CA VAL A 13 -1.21 10.30 -6.83
C VAL A 13 -2.05 9.94 -8.06
N GLU A 14 -3.20 9.29 -7.88
CA GLU A 14 -4.12 8.96 -8.99
C GLU A 14 -4.66 10.20 -9.72
N LEU A 15 -5.01 11.25 -8.96
CA LEU A 15 -5.43 12.53 -9.53
C LEU A 15 -4.30 13.17 -10.34
N GLN A 16 -3.08 13.20 -9.79
CA GLN A 16 -1.92 13.75 -10.48
C GLN A 16 -1.56 12.96 -11.75
N LEU A 17 -1.65 11.63 -11.71
CA LEU A 17 -1.44 10.76 -12.87
C LEU A 17 -2.43 11.10 -13.99
N THR A 18 -3.71 11.24 -13.67
CA THR A 18 -4.76 11.60 -14.63
C THR A 18 -4.41 12.90 -15.36
N GLU A 19 -4.01 13.94 -14.61
CA GLU A 19 -3.62 15.21 -15.22
C GLU A 19 -2.40 15.11 -16.13
N LEU A 20 -1.38 14.34 -15.74
CA LEU A 20 -0.15 14.22 -16.52
C LEU A 20 -0.37 13.42 -17.80
N VAL A 21 -1.23 12.39 -17.76
CA VAL A 21 -1.64 11.65 -18.96
C VAL A 21 -2.33 12.60 -19.95
N GLU A 22 -3.28 13.42 -19.50
CA GLU A 22 -3.94 14.40 -20.37
C GLU A 22 -2.97 15.45 -20.93
N LYS A 23 -2.01 15.91 -20.11
CA LYS A 23 -0.97 16.85 -20.56
C LYS A 23 -0.07 16.20 -21.63
N ARG A 24 0.26 14.91 -21.45
CA ARG A 24 1.09 14.14 -22.39
C ARG A 24 0.37 13.94 -23.72
N GLU A 25 -0.89 13.55 -23.68
CA GLU A 25 -1.70 13.39 -24.89
C GLU A 25 -1.81 14.70 -25.67
N ARG A 26 -2.04 15.82 -24.97
CA ARG A 26 -2.03 17.15 -25.60
C ARG A 26 -0.67 17.50 -26.21
N ALA A 27 0.43 17.17 -25.54
CA ALA A 27 1.78 17.38 -26.08
C ALA A 27 2.01 16.57 -27.36
N LEU A 28 1.55 15.31 -27.39
CA LEU A 28 1.61 14.45 -28.58
C LEU A 28 0.78 15.03 -29.73
N VAL A 29 -0.45 15.46 -29.48
CA VAL A 29 -1.33 16.09 -30.48
C VAL A 29 -0.71 17.39 -31.03
N GLN A 30 0.05 18.12 -30.21
CA GLN A 30 0.73 19.35 -30.62
C GLN A 30 2.11 19.13 -31.25
N GLY A 31 2.55 17.88 -31.43
CA GLY A 31 3.86 17.54 -31.98
C GLY A 31 5.04 17.92 -31.08
N ARG A 32 4.81 18.10 -29.77
CA ARG A 32 5.85 18.44 -28.78
C ARG A 32 6.43 17.17 -28.16
N SER A 33 7.20 16.41 -28.95
CA SER A 33 7.79 15.11 -28.56
C SER A 33 8.59 15.19 -27.26
N ASP A 34 9.49 16.17 -27.14
CA ASP A 34 10.37 16.29 -25.97
C ASP A 34 9.56 16.53 -24.69
N ARG A 35 8.45 17.27 -24.80
CA ARG A 35 7.54 17.48 -23.66
C ARG A 35 6.76 16.22 -23.32
N ALA A 36 6.34 15.45 -24.33
CA ALA A 36 5.66 14.18 -24.10
C ALA A 36 6.59 13.15 -23.43
N GLU A 37 7.87 13.11 -23.80
CA GLU A 37 8.89 12.27 -23.18
C GLU A 37 9.14 12.67 -21.72
N ALA A 38 9.30 13.97 -21.44
CA ALA A 38 9.44 14.46 -20.06
C ALA A 38 8.22 14.05 -19.19
N LEU A 39 7.01 14.18 -19.75
CA LEU A 39 5.79 13.77 -19.06
C LEU A 39 5.70 12.25 -18.87
N THR A 40 6.19 11.44 -19.81
CA THR A 40 6.28 9.98 -19.64
C THR A 40 7.13 9.62 -18.42
N VAL A 41 8.31 10.24 -18.27
CA VAL A 41 9.19 9.98 -17.12
C VAL A 41 8.48 10.35 -15.80
N GLU A 42 7.79 11.48 -15.75
CA GLU A 42 7.01 11.90 -14.56
C GLU A 42 5.87 10.90 -14.25
N ILE A 43 5.17 10.40 -15.27
CA ILE A 43 4.09 9.41 -15.12
C ILE A 43 4.64 8.08 -14.58
N GLU A 44 5.74 7.58 -15.13
CA GLU A 44 6.35 6.32 -14.70
C GLU A 44 6.80 6.38 -13.23
N ALA A 45 7.36 7.52 -12.80
CA ALA A 45 7.75 7.72 -11.41
C ALA A 45 6.55 7.66 -10.45
N LEU A 46 5.43 8.30 -10.81
CA LEU A 46 4.21 8.25 -10.01
C LEU A 46 3.53 6.89 -10.02
N GLN A 47 3.57 6.15 -11.13
CA GLN A 47 3.08 4.78 -11.19
C GLN A 47 3.87 3.85 -10.25
N ALA A 48 5.19 4.03 -10.18
CA ALA A 48 6.03 3.30 -9.24
C ALA A 48 5.69 3.65 -7.78
N ASP A 49 5.46 4.93 -7.47
CA ASP A 49 5.05 5.38 -6.13
C ASP A 49 3.67 4.82 -5.72
N LEU A 50 2.71 4.80 -6.65
CA LEU A 50 1.38 4.23 -6.41
C LEU A 50 1.47 2.71 -6.15
N ALA A 51 2.30 2.00 -6.92
CA ALA A 51 2.54 0.58 -6.71
C ALA A 51 3.15 0.31 -5.32
N ALA A 52 4.17 1.07 -4.93
CA ALA A 52 4.78 0.96 -3.60
C ALA A 52 3.79 1.29 -2.47
N THR A 53 2.90 2.26 -2.68
CA THR A 53 1.85 2.60 -1.71
C THR A 53 0.83 1.47 -1.58
N ALA A 54 0.41 0.87 -2.70
CA ALA A 54 -0.49 -0.28 -2.71
C ALA A 54 0.13 -1.50 -1.99
N GLU A 55 1.42 -1.76 -2.19
CA GLU A 55 2.14 -2.82 -1.48
C GLU A 55 2.15 -2.59 0.04
N ARG A 56 2.34 -1.34 0.49
CA ARG A 56 2.31 -0.99 1.91
C ARG A 56 0.92 -1.18 2.52
N ILE A 57 -0.12 -0.70 1.84
CA ILE A 57 -1.51 -0.91 2.26
C ILE A 57 -1.80 -2.41 2.36
N ALA A 58 -1.41 -3.20 1.36
CA ALA A 58 -1.56 -4.65 1.39
C ALA A 58 -0.80 -5.29 2.56
N GLY A 59 0.44 -4.85 2.83
CA GLY A 59 1.24 -5.31 3.97
C GLY A 59 0.58 -5.05 5.32
N GLU A 60 -0.03 -3.87 5.51
CA GLU A 60 -0.81 -3.54 6.72
C GLU A 60 -2.05 -4.43 6.90
N HIS A 61 -2.60 -4.98 5.82
CA HIS A 61 -3.70 -5.95 5.89
C HIS A 61 -3.24 -7.36 6.30
N PHE A 62 -1.94 -7.69 6.18
CA PHE A 62 -1.39 -9.02 6.49
C PHE A 62 -0.69 -9.12 7.85
N GLU A 63 -0.56 -8.02 8.61
CA GLU A 63 -0.19 -8.10 10.04
C GLU A 63 -1.37 -8.70 10.84
N LEU A 64 -1.44 -10.03 10.84
CA LEU A 64 -2.24 -10.81 11.79
C LEU A 64 -1.80 -10.42 13.21
N PRO A 65 -2.74 -10.27 14.17
CA PRO A 65 -2.38 -10.01 15.55
C PRO A 65 -1.46 -11.13 16.03
N ASP A 66 -0.36 -10.76 16.70
CA ASP A 66 0.43 -11.67 17.52
C ASP A 66 -0.54 -12.52 18.34
N ILE A 67 -0.74 -13.76 17.92
CA ILE A 67 -1.38 -14.76 18.76
C ILE A 67 -0.32 -15.02 19.82
N VAL A 68 -0.45 -14.34 20.95
CA VAL A 68 0.23 -14.74 22.17
C VAL A 68 -0.10 -16.21 22.38
N ASP A 69 0.91 -17.07 22.21
CA ASP A 69 0.91 -18.43 22.74
C ASP A 69 0.85 -18.31 24.28
N GLU A 70 -0.33 -18.02 24.83
CA GLU A 70 -0.61 -18.30 26.23
C GLU A 70 -0.77 -19.82 26.37
N GLU A 71 0.38 -20.48 26.40
CA GLU A 71 0.55 -21.78 27.01
C GLU A 71 0.29 -21.65 28.53
N HIS A 72 -0.98 -21.48 28.91
CA HIS A 72 -1.45 -21.68 30.28
C HIS A 72 -2.55 -22.73 30.29
N LEU A 73 -2.16 -23.94 29.92
CA LEU A 73 -2.91 -25.14 30.22
C LEU A 73 -2.54 -25.56 31.66
N ASP A 74 -3.31 -25.11 32.64
CA ASP A 74 -3.26 -25.66 34.00
C ASP A 74 -3.41 -27.20 33.91
N PRO A 75 -2.48 -28.00 34.47
CA PRO A 75 -2.70 -29.43 34.53
C PRO A 75 -3.85 -29.73 35.51
N PRO A 76 -4.80 -30.62 35.19
CA PRO A 76 -5.75 -31.09 36.17
C PRO A 76 -5.00 -31.88 37.25
N GLY A 77 -4.79 -31.25 38.40
CA GLY A 77 -4.21 -31.85 39.59
C GLY A 77 -5.10 -32.97 40.13
N GLY A 78 -4.93 -34.18 39.57
CA GLY A 78 -5.41 -35.43 40.12
C GLY A 78 -4.29 -36.18 40.84
N ALA A 79 -4.26 -36.08 42.17
CA ALA A 79 -3.65 -37.04 43.11
C ALA A 79 -4.17 -36.61 44.51
N GLY A 80 -4.91 -37.40 45.29
CA GLY A 80 -4.56 -38.74 45.73
C GLY A 80 -3.74 -38.64 47.03
N ALA A 81 -4.29 -39.20 48.13
CA ALA A 81 -3.72 -39.36 49.49
C ALA A 81 -3.79 -38.11 50.38
N ALA A 82 -4.09 -38.14 51.69
CA ALA A 82 -4.38 -39.11 52.76
C ALA A 82 -4.69 -38.26 54.03
N PRO A 83 -4.84 -38.76 55.28
CA PRO A 83 -5.03 -40.13 55.79
C PRO A 83 -6.43 -40.41 56.37
#